data_AF-A0A0J6WLR4-F1
#
_entry.id   AF-A0A0J6WLR4-F1
#
_cell.length_a   1.000
_cell.length_b   1.000
_cell.length_c   1.000
_cell.angle_alpha   90.00
_cell.angle_beta   90.00
_cell.angle_gamma   90.00
#
_symmetry.space_group_name_H-M   'P 1'
#
loop_
_entity.id
_entity.type
_entity.pdbx_description
1 polymer ?
#
loop_
_entity_poly.entity_id
_entity_poly.type
_entity_poly.pdbx_seq_one_letter_code
_entity_poly.pdbx_strand_id
1 'polypeptide(L)'
;MTHQPGHRRAVNTPLGVIVISVYAWRIDEDHLVSAPPNAVGVAGPRDARLDDQGNPTGYAHRHQFRMYDDDNILYVTGTLFWNGESEPAEEFAYAPLRDYGTPGLGCVLVRYTGRPDWDCG
;
A
#
# COMPACT_ATOMS: atom_id res chain seq x y z
N MET A 1 -26.96 26.77 53.46
CA MET A 1 -27.33 25.91 52.31
C MET A 1 -26.28 26.16 51.24
N THR A 2 -25.34 25.23 51.06
CA THR A 2 -24.23 25.37 50.12
C THR A 2 -24.20 24.14 49.23
N HIS A 3 -24.70 24.27 48.01
CA HIS A 3 -24.67 23.22 47.00
C HIS A 3 -23.23 23.04 46.48
N GLN A 4 -22.67 21.85 46.65
CA GLN A 4 -21.50 21.41 45.89
C GLN A 4 -21.96 20.92 44.51
N PRO A 5 -21.35 21.38 43.40
CA PRO A 5 -21.64 20.83 42.08
C PRO A 5 -20.87 19.51 41.88
N GLY A 6 -21.58 18.50 41.38
CA GLY A 6 -21.09 17.14 41.21
C GLY A 6 -19.92 17.01 40.23
N HIS A 7 -18.92 16.24 40.63
CA HIS A 7 -17.87 15.74 39.75
C HIS A 7 -18.46 14.80 38.71
N ARG A 8 -18.68 15.29 37.49
CA ARG A 8 -18.80 14.42 36.31
C ARG A 8 -17.43 13.77 36.09
N ARG A 9 -17.33 12.47 36.37
CA ARG A 9 -16.20 11.65 35.93
C ARG A 9 -16.16 11.68 34.40
N ALA A 10 -15.12 12.29 33.85
CA ALA A 10 -14.80 12.16 32.43
C ALA A 10 -14.47 10.68 32.18
N VAL A 11 -15.32 10.01 31.42
CA VAL A 11 -15.03 8.68 30.87
C VAL A 11 -14.02 8.91 29.75
N ASN A 12 -12.75 8.65 30.06
CA ASN A 12 -11.66 8.77 29.09
C ASN A 12 -11.68 7.49 28.23
N THR A 13 -12.48 7.49 27.17
CA THR A 13 -12.44 6.45 26.15
C THR A 13 -11.11 6.58 25.41
N PRO A 14 -10.22 5.56 25.39
CA PRO A 14 -9.00 5.65 24.60
C PRO A 14 -9.38 5.76 23.12
N LEU A 15 -8.91 6.84 22.48
CA LEU A 15 -8.96 7.02 21.03
C LEU A 15 -8.33 5.76 20.41
N GLY A 16 -9.03 5.17 19.43
CA GLY A 16 -8.66 3.90 18.82
C GLY A 16 -7.19 3.87 18.40
N VAL A 17 -6.52 2.75 18.65
CA VAL A 17 -5.15 2.51 18.20
C VAL A 17 -5.14 2.64 16.67
N ILE A 18 -4.41 3.63 16.15
CA ILE A 18 -4.11 3.70 14.72
C ILE A 18 -3.11 2.57 14.47
N VAL A 19 -3.60 1.44 13.95
CA VAL A 19 -2.73 0.38 13.45
C VAL A 19 -2.21 0.86 12.10
N ILE A 20 -0.90 1.02 12.00
CA ILE A 20 -0.22 1.38 10.76
C ILE A 20 0.23 0.08 10.10
N SER A 21 -0.02 -0.07 8.79
CA SER A 21 0.41 -1.25 8.06
C SER A 21 1.94 -1.42 8.10
N VAL A 22 2.40 -2.66 8.17
CA VAL A 22 3.83 -3.02 8.12
C VAL A 22 4.38 -3.02 6.69
N TYR A 23 3.53 -2.84 5.69
CA TYR A 23 3.90 -2.72 4.29
C TYR A 23 3.14 -1.58 3.60
N ALA A 24 3.68 -1.13 2.47
CA ALA A 24 3.02 -0.24 1.53
C ALA A 24 3.44 -0.59 0.10
N TRP A 25 2.62 -0.22 -0.87
CA TRP A 25 2.99 -0.20 -2.28
C TRP A 25 2.58 1.15 -2.87
N ARG A 26 3.30 1.59 -3.91
CA ARG A 26 3.01 2.81 -4.65
C ARG A 26 3.31 2.61 -6.13
N ILE A 27 2.45 3.13 -6.99
CA ILE A 27 2.69 3.18 -8.44
C ILE A 27 3.60 4.37 -8.76
N ASP A 28 4.70 4.08 -9.46
CA ASP A 28 5.73 5.06 -9.80
C ASP A 28 5.59 5.55 -11.25
N GLU A 29 5.15 4.67 -12.16
CA GLU A 29 4.98 4.95 -13.57
C GLU A 29 3.77 4.22 -14.15
N ASP A 30 2.99 4.94 -14.94
CA ASP A 30 1.87 4.43 -15.74
C ASP A 30 2.31 4.36 -17.21
N HIS A 31 2.30 3.15 -17.77
CA HIS A 31 2.78 2.85 -19.12
C HIS A 31 1.64 2.91 -20.16
N LEU A 32 0.39 3.12 -19.73
CA LEU A 32 -0.75 3.24 -20.63
C LEU A 32 -0.87 4.69 -21.13
N VAL A 33 -0.24 4.96 -22.27
CA VAL A 33 -0.07 6.28 -22.91
C VAL A 33 -1.41 7.03 -23.19
N SER A 34 -2.57 6.38 -23.11
CA SER A 34 -3.78 6.82 -23.81
C SER A 34 -5.06 7.00 -22.98
N ALA A 35 -5.10 6.62 -21.69
CA ALA A 35 -6.36 6.58 -20.95
C ALA A 35 -6.23 7.18 -19.54
N PRO A 36 -6.67 8.42 -19.30
CA PRO A 36 -6.88 8.89 -17.93
C PRO A 36 -7.94 8.03 -17.20
N PRO A 37 -7.87 7.94 -15.86
CA PRO A 37 -6.92 8.63 -14.98
C PRO A 37 -5.55 7.93 -14.88
N ASN A 38 -4.49 8.74 -14.77
CA ASN A 38 -3.12 8.27 -14.53
C ASN A 38 -3.00 7.64 -13.14
N ALA A 39 -2.41 6.44 -13.06
CA ALA A 39 -2.25 5.68 -11.81
C ALA A 39 -1.04 6.12 -10.94
N VAL A 40 -0.16 6.99 -11.43
CA VAL A 40 1.04 7.45 -10.71
C VAL A 40 0.66 8.06 -9.35
N GLY A 41 1.33 7.59 -8.30
CA GLY A 41 1.12 8.04 -6.93
C GLY A 41 -0.02 7.34 -6.19
N VAL A 42 -0.83 6.50 -6.87
CA VAL A 42 -1.76 5.61 -6.17
C VAL A 42 -0.94 4.68 -5.27
N ALA A 43 -1.33 4.61 -4.01
CA ALA A 43 -0.65 3.86 -2.98
C ALA A 43 -1.64 3.08 -2.12
N GLY A 44 -1.17 1.97 -1.56
CA GLY A 44 -1.91 1.14 -0.62
C GLY A 44 -0.98 0.46 0.38
N PRO A 45 -1.54 -0.26 1.37
CA PRO A 45 -2.95 -0.23 1.74
C PRO A 45 -3.36 1.14 2.31
N ARG A 46 -4.65 1.34 2.58
CA ARG A 46 -5.18 2.63 3.07
C ARG A 46 -4.51 3.14 4.34
N ASP A 47 -4.05 2.23 5.18
CA ASP A 47 -3.37 2.45 6.47
C ASP A 47 -1.83 2.39 6.34
N ALA A 48 -1.30 2.47 5.11
CA ALA A 48 0.12 2.67 4.88
C ALA A 48 0.61 3.97 5.53
N ARG A 49 1.83 3.93 6.08
CA ARG A 49 2.56 5.12 6.52
C ARG A 49 3.05 5.93 5.32
N LEU A 50 2.43 7.09 5.10
CA LEU A 50 2.81 8.04 4.05
C LEU A 50 3.34 9.36 4.65
N ASP A 51 4.18 10.08 3.91
CA ASP A 51 4.54 11.47 4.20
C ASP A 51 3.45 12.46 3.72
N ASP A 52 3.66 13.76 3.93
CA ASP A 52 2.72 14.81 3.54
C ASP A 52 2.50 14.90 2.02
N GLN A 53 3.37 14.27 1.23
CA GLN A 53 3.32 14.20 -0.22
C GLN A 53 2.72 12.87 -0.72
N GLY A 54 2.30 11.98 0.19
CA GLY A 54 1.73 10.68 -0.15
C GLY A 54 2.76 9.59 -0.48
N ASN A 55 4.04 9.79 -0.18
CA ASN A 55 5.06 8.77 -0.41
C ASN A 55 5.21 7.84 0.81
N PRO A 56 5.31 6.51 0.59
CA PRO A 56 5.65 5.57 1.65
C PRO A 56 6.93 5.96 2.39
N THR A 57 6.86 6.00 3.73
CA THR A 57 7.97 6.42 4.58
C THR A 57 8.07 5.58 5.85
N GLY A 58 9.29 5.43 6.38
CA GLY A 58 9.53 4.65 7.60
C GLY A 58 9.50 3.13 7.42
N TYR A 59 9.70 2.65 6.19
CA TYR A 59 9.90 1.23 5.88
C TYR A 59 11.39 0.93 5.69
N ALA A 60 11.86 -0.18 6.24
CA ALA A 60 13.26 -0.59 6.19
C ALA A 60 13.67 -1.10 4.81
N HIS A 61 12.75 -1.78 4.12
CA HIS A 61 13.01 -2.46 2.85
C HIS A 61 12.13 -1.91 1.75
N ARG A 62 12.62 -2.02 0.50
CA ARG A 62 11.85 -1.69 -0.69
C ARG A 62 12.30 -2.49 -1.90
N HIS A 63 11.40 -2.77 -2.83
CA HIS A 63 11.71 -3.44 -4.09
C HIS A 63 10.74 -3.05 -5.21
N GLN A 64 11.24 -2.96 -6.44
CA GLN A 64 10.43 -2.59 -7.59
C GLN A 64 9.60 -3.76 -8.09
N PHE A 65 8.33 -3.50 -8.42
CA PHE A 65 7.42 -4.42 -9.08
C PHE A 65 6.96 -3.89 -10.44
N ARG A 66 6.48 -4.79 -11.29
CA ARG A 66 5.86 -4.52 -12.60
C ARG A 66 4.55 -5.30 -12.71
N MET A 67 3.47 -4.65 -13.15
CA MET A 67 2.18 -5.33 -13.33
C MET A 67 1.79 -5.46 -14.81
N TYR A 68 1.31 -6.64 -15.18
CA TYR A 68 0.99 -7.03 -16.56
C TYR A 68 -0.44 -7.54 -16.69
N ASP A 69 -1.05 -7.33 -17.86
CA ASP A 69 -2.29 -8.02 -18.26
C ASP A 69 -2.02 -9.46 -18.74
N ASP A 70 -3.08 -10.12 -19.21
CA ASP A 70 -3.05 -11.50 -19.72
C ASP A 70 -2.33 -11.64 -21.08
N ASP A 71 -2.16 -10.54 -21.81
CA ASP A 71 -1.35 -10.46 -23.03
C ASP A 71 0.14 -10.13 -22.76
N ASN A 72 0.57 -10.09 -21.48
CA ASN A 72 1.91 -9.68 -21.04
C ASN A 72 2.29 -8.22 -21.38
N ILE A 73 1.31 -7.34 -21.52
CA ILE A 73 1.54 -5.91 -21.70
C ILE A 73 1.81 -5.28 -20.33
N LEU A 74 2.92 -4.53 -20.20
CA LEU A 74 3.26 -3.80 -18.97
C LEU A 74 2.32 -2.61 -18.81
N TYR A 75 1.55 -2.59 -17.72
CA TYR A 75 0.61 -1.50 -17.45
C TYR A 75 1.22 -0.48 -16.51
N VAL A 76 1.83 -0.93 -15.41
CA VAL A 76 2.45 -0.03 -14.42
C VAL A 76 3.73 -0.61 -13.84
N THR A 77 4.61 0.30 -13.43
CA THR A 77 5.75 0.00 -12.55
C THR A 77 5.54 0.69 -11.21
N GLY A 78 5.90 0.02 -10.13
CA GLY A 78 5.80 0.60 -8.79
C GLY A 78 6.83 0.03 -7.82
N THR A 79 6.73 0.44 -6.56
CA THR A 79 7.63 0.02 -5.49
C THR A 79 6.83 -0.52 -4.30
N LEU A 80 7.20 -1.71 -3.85
CA LEU A 80 6.77 -2.31 -2.59
C LEU A 80 7.73 -1.87 -1.48
N PHE A 81 7.20 -1.59 -0.30
CA PHE A 81 7.91 -1.18 0.90
C PHE A 81 7.43 -2.05 2.07
N TRP A 82 8.33 -2.49 2.95
CA TRP A 82 7.93 -3.26 4.13
C TRP A 82 8.93 -3.16 5.29
N ASN A 83 8.44 -3.54 6.47
CA ASN A 83 9.20 -3.74 7.69
C ASN A 83 9.20 -5.23 8.10
N GLY A 84 10.19 -5.62 8.89
CA GLY A 84 10.37 -7.01 9.32
C GLY A 84 11.54 -7.67 8.60
N GLU A 85 11.32 -8.91 8.17
CA GLU A 85 12.33 -9.73 7.50
C GLU A 85 12.85 -9.09 6.20
N SER A 86 14.03 -9.53 5.77
CA SER A 86 14.69 -9.01 4.56
C SER A 86 13.94 -9.32 3.26
N GLU A 87 13.07 -10.33 3.27
CA GLU A 87 12.20 -10.68 2.15
C GLU A 87 10.74 -10.41 2.57
N PRO A 88 9.90 -9.92 1.65
CA PRO A 88 8.51 -9.63 1.98
C PRO A 88 7.73 -10.93 2.23
N ALA A 89 6.73 -10.87 3.10
CA ALA A 89 5.74 -11.94 3.14
C ALA A 89 5.01 -12.02 1.78
N GLU A 90 4.60 -13.22 1.38
CA GLU A 90 3.89 -13.47 0.11
C GLU A 90 2.65 -12.57 -0.02
N GLU A 91 1.91 -12.35 1.07
CA GLU A 91 0.76 -11.45 1.09
C GLU A 91 1.10 -10.00 0.74
N PHE A 92 2.31 -9.52 1.07
CA PHE A 92 2.77 -8.18 0.71
C PHE A 92 3.20 -8.12 -0.75
N ALA A 93 3.84 -9.18 -1.24
CA ALA A 93 4.23 -9.31 -2.65
C ALA A 93 3.01 -9.40 -3.58
N TYR A 94 1.93 -10.06 -3.13
CA TYR A 94 0.70 -10.13 -3.90
C TYR A 94 -0.18 -8.86 -3.81
N ALA A 95 -0.03 -8.07 -2.75
CA ALA A 95 -0.90 -6.94 -2.46
C ALA A 95 -1.07 -5.92 -3.60
N PRO A 96 -0.03 -5.45 -4.33
CA PRO A 96 -0.22 -4.47 -5.40
C PRO A 96 -1.18 -4.98 -6.50
N LEU A 97 -1.05 -6.26 -6.85
CA LEU A 97 -1.91 -6.91 -7.84
C LEU A 97 -3.33 -7.03 -7.30
N ARG A 98 -3.50 -7.59 -6.10
CA ARG A 98 -4.81 -7.81 -5.48
C ARG A 98 -5.57 -6.51 -5.21
N ASP A 99 -4.87 -5.51 -4.67
CA ASP A 99 -5.48 -4.29 -4.14
C ASP A 99 -5.82 -3.30 -5.26
N TYR A 100 -5.07 -3.30 -6.37
CA TYR A 100 -5.28 -2.36 -7.47
C TYR A 100 -5.13 -2.96 -8.86
N GLY A 101 -4.07 -3.75 -9.12
CA GLY A 101 -3.80 -4.30 -10.46
C GLY A 101 -4.99 -5.05 -11.07
N THR A 102 -5.46 -6.12 -10.43
CA THR A 102 -6.58 -6.92 -10.90
C THR A 102 -7.91 -6.16 -10.91
N PRO A 103 -8.37 -5.52 -9.81
CA PRO A 103 -9.69 -4.87 -9.81
C PRO A 103 -9.72 -3.53 -10.56
N GLY A 104 -8.60 -2.82 -10.63
CA GLY A 104 -8.53 -1.45 -11.17
C GLY A 104 -7.97 -1.37 -12.59
N LEU A 105 -7.03 -2.26 -12.94
CA LEU A 105 -6.34 -2.23 -14.23
C LEU A 105 -6.55 -3.49 -15.08
N GLY A 106 -7.12 -4.57 -14.53
CA GLY A 106 -7.21 -5.85 -15.22
C GLY A 106 -5.89 -6.61 -15.33
N CYS A 107 -4.88 -6.23 -14.52
CA CYS A 107 -3.62 -6.99 -14.46
C CYS A 107 -3.86 -8.38 -13.86
N VAL A 108 -3.14 -9.37 -14.36
CA VAL A 108 -3.18 -10.76 -13.89
C VAL A 108 -1.84 -11.22 -13.34
N LEU A 109 -0.81 -10.38 -13.41
CA LEU A 109 0.54 -10.76 -12.99
C LEU A 109 1.27 -9.56 -12.39
N VAL A 110 1.94 -9.78 -11.27
CA VAL A 110 2.95 -8.87 -10.70
C VAL A 110 4.29 -9.58 -10.66
N ARG A 111 5.33 -8.92 -11.20
CA ARG A 111 6.71 -9.42 -11.21
C ARG A 111 7.65 -8.53 -10.43
N TYR A 112 8.66 -9.14 -9.79
CA TYR A 112 9.68 -8.42 -9.02
C TYR A 112 11.04 -8.50 -9.70
N THR A 113 11.65 -7.33 -9.98
CA THR A 113 12.92 -7.26 -10.73
C THR A 113 14.02 -8.05 -10.02
N GLY A 114 14.52 -9.11 -10.66
CA GLY A 114 15.59 -9.95 -10.10
C GLY A 114 15.16 -10.88 -8.96
N ARG A 115 13.85 -11.02 -8.71
CA ARG A 115 13.24 -11.89 -7.69
C ARG A 115 12.04 -12.65 -8.27
N PRO A 116 12.27 -13.54 -9.26
CA PRO A 116 11.17 -14.28 -9.90
C PRO A 116 10.43 -15.22 -8.95
N ASP A 117 11.05 -15.58 -7.82
CA ASP A 117 10.47 -16.33 -6.72
C ASP A 117 9.36 -15.57 -5.97
N TRP A 118 9.21 -14.25 -6.19
CA TRP A 118 8.16 -13.42 -5.61
C TRP A 118 7.03 -13.09 -6.59
N ASP A 119 7.15 -13.53 -7.84
CA ASP A 119 6.14 -13.25 -8.88
C ASP A 119 4.81 -13.90 -8.49
N CYS A 120 3.71 -13.15 -8.60
CA CYS A 120 2.35 -13.59 -8.23
C CYS A 120 1.37 -13.35 -9.39
N GLY A 121 0.45 -14.29 -9.66
CA GLY A 121 -0.58 -14.16 -10.69
C GLY A 121 -1.59 -15.30 -10.70
#